data_AF-A0A2L2YVM8-F1
#
_entry.id   AF-A0A2L2YVM8-F1
#
_cell.length_a   1.000
_cell.length_b   1.000
_cell.length_c   1.000
_cell.angle_alpha   90.00
_cell.angle_beta   90.00
_cell.angle_gamma   90.00
#
_symmetry.space_group_name_H-M   'P 1'
#
loop_
_entity.id
_entity.type
_entity.pdbx_description
1 polymer ?
#
loop_
_entity_poly.entity_id
_entity_poly.type
_entity_poly.pdbx_seq_one_letter_code
_entity_poly.pdbx_strand_id
1 'polypeptide(L)'
;ERILYIPSMGFCFLIAYGCSLIYRRMGRKRYLIYLILVVIIFHSLKTILRNFDWVSEKEIFAAGLKVNQRNAKLYNNVGHALESKGQFSEALHYFLQAASVQPDDIGAHMNVGRTYNNLKMYDEAELAF
;
A
#
# COMPACT_ATOMS: atom_id res chain seq x y z
N GLU A 1 -1.93 0.99 17.40
CA GLU A 1 -2.32 -0.42 17.60
C GLU A 1 -3.08 -0.71 18.90
N ARG A 2 -2.74 -0.09 20.05
CA ARG A 2 -3.45 -0.34 21.34
C ARG A 2 -4.95 0.05 21.35
N ILE A 3 -5.39 0.96 20.48
CA ILE A 3 -6.76 1.49 20.44
C ILE A 3 -7.75 0.55 19.72
N LEU A 4 -7.25 -0.39 18.89
CA LEU A 4 -8.10 -1.27 18.09
C LEU A 4 -8.62 -2.49 18.85
N TYR A 5 -8.09 -2.78 20.04
CA TYR A 5 -8.42 -4.01 20.76
C TYR A 5 -9.88 -4.03 21.26
N ILE A 6 -10.35 -2.93 21.86
CA ILE A 6 -11.72 -2.84 22.41
C ILE A 6 -12.77 -2.93 21.28
N PRO A 7 -12.68 -2.16 20.18
CA PRO A 7 -13.58 -2.35 19.03
C PRO A 7 -13.53 -3.76 18.42
N SER A 8 -12.35 -4.37 18.35
CA SER A 8 -12.18 -5.72 17.80
C SER A 8 -12.83 -6.79 18.67
N MET A 9 -12.72 -6.69 20.00
CA MET A 9 -13.45 -7.58 20.91
C MET A 9 -14.96 -7.49 20.72
N GLY A 10 -15.49 -6.26 20.62
CA GLY A 10 -16.92 -6.05 20.34
C GLY A 10 -17.36 -6.69 19.03
N PHE A 11 -16.58 -6.52 17.96
CA PHE A 11 -16.84 -7.15 16.67
C PHE A 11 -16.83 -8.68 16.75
N CYS A 12 -15.86 -9.27 17.44
CA CYS A 12 -15.79 -10.71 17.67
C CYS A 12 -17.01 -11.24 18.44
N PHE A 13 -17.46 -10.52 19.48
CA PHE A 13 -18.67 -10.89 20.22
C PHE A 13 -19.93 -10.82 19.35
N LEU A 14 -20.07 -9.79 18.51
CA LEU A 14 -21.20 -9.67 17.58
C LEU A 14 -21.24 -10.83 16.59
N ILE A 15 -20.10 -11.20 16.00
CA ILE A 15 -20.00 -12.36 15.10
C ILE A 15 -20.37 -13.65 15.85
N ALA A 16 -19.78 -13.89 17.02
CA ALA A 16 -20.05 -15.09 17.81
C ALA A 16 -21.52 -15.21 18.19
N TYR A 17 -22.12 -14.10 18.63
CA TYR A 17 -23.55 -14.04 18.96
C TYR A 17 -24.42 -14.30 17.73
N GLY A 18 -24.13 -13.67 16.58
CA GLY A 18 -24.84 -13.90 15.32
C GLY A 18 -24.78 -15.36 14.87
N CYS A 19 -23.60 -15.98 14.92
CA CYS A 19 -23.41 -17.41 14.64
C CYS A 19 -24.22 -18.28 15.61
N SER A 20 -24.26 -17.94 16.90
CA SER A 20 -25.04 -18.67 17.91
C SER A 20 -26.55 -18.59 17.65
N LEU A 21 -27.03 -17.43 17.17
CA LEU A 21 -28.44 -17.23 16.83
C LEU A 21 -28.83 -18.05 15.61
N ILE A 22 -27.99 -18.07 14.57
CA ILE A 22 -28.18 -18.88 13.36
C ILE A 22 -28.21 -20.36 13.73
N TYR A 23 -27.26 -20.81 14.56
CA TYR A 23 -27.21 -22.19 15.05
C TYR A 23 -28.50 -22.60 15.76
N ARG A 24 -28.99 -21.77 16.68
CA ARG A 24 -30.18 -22.05 17.50
C ARG A 24 -31.49 -21.95 16.72
N ARG A 25 -31.64 -20.95 15.83
CA ARG A 25 -32.89 -20.71 15.08
C ARG A 25 -33.05 -21.60 13.86
N MET A 26 -31.98 -21.85 13.11
CA MET A 26 -32.06 -22.59 11.85
C MET A 26 -31.75 -24.09 12.03
N GLY A 27 -31.13 -24.50 13.15
CA GLY A 27 -30.80 -25.90 13.47
C GLY A 27 -29.88 -26.60 12.45
N ARG A 28 -29.37 -25.87 11.45
CA ARG A 28 -28.71 -26.42 10.26
C ARG A 28 -27.26 -25.96 10.20
N LYS A 29 -26.37 -26.74 10.82
CA LYS A 29 -24.91 -26.51 10.85
C LYS A 29 -24.29 -26.26 9.47
N ARG A 30 -24.89 -26.80 8.40
CA ARG A 30 -24.45 -26.62 7.01
C ARG A 30 -24.31 -25.15 6.59
N TYR A 31 -25.16 -24.24 7.07
CA TYR A 31 -25.07 -22.83 6.70
C TYR A 31 -23.87 -22.13 7.33
N LEU A 32 -23.48 -22.52 8.55
CA LEU A 32 -22.25 -22.03 9.17
C LEU A 32 -21.01 -22.51 8.42
N ILE A 33 -21.03 -23.77 7.94
CA ILE A 33 -19.96 -24.31 7.09
C ILE A 33 -19.87 -23.52 5.78
N TYR A 34 -21.00 -23.25 5.11
CA TYR A 34 -20.99 -22.42 3.90
C TYR A 34 -20.46 -21.02 4.15
N LEU A 35 -20.84 -20.38 5.26
CA LEU A 35 -20.31 -19.06 5.63
C LEU A 35 -18.79 -19.10 5.82
N ILE A 36 -18.26 -20.11 6.53
CA ILE A 36 -16.83 -20.29 6.72
C ILE A 36 -16.12 -20.50 5.38
N LEU A 37 -16.66 -21.35 4.50
CA LEU A 37 -16.10 -21.60 3.17
C LEU A 37 -16.06 -20.33 2.33
N VAL A 38 -17.13 -19.52 2.35
CA VAL A 38 -17.17 -18.22 1.66
C VAL A 38 -16.08 -17.28 2.18
N VAL A 39 -15.93 -17.17 3.50
CA VAL A 39 -14.87 -16.36 4.13
C VAL A 39 -13.48 -16.85 3.71
N ILE A 40 -13.23 -18.16 3.75
CA ILE A 40 -11.95 -18.76 3.35
C ILE A 40 -11.66 -18.48 1.87
N ILE A 41 -12.63 -18.68 0.98
CA ILE A 41 -12.47 -18.43 -0.46
C ILE A 41 -12.18 -16.95 -0.69
N PHE A 42 -12.96 -16.05 -0.09
CA PHE A 42 -12.78 -14.61 -0.22
C PHE A 42 -11.38 -14.16 0.23
N HIS A 43 -10.93 -14.60 1.41
CA HIS A 43 -9.60 -14.25 1.92
C HIS A 43 -8.47 -14.92 1.13
N SER A 44 -8.64 -16.16 0.68
CA SER A 44 -7.68 -16.85 -0.18
C SER A 44 -7.48 -16.09 -1.50
N LEU A 45 -8.57 -15.69 -2.15
CA LEU A 45 -8.53 -14.89 -3.37
C LEU A 45 -7.83 -13.55 -3.14
N LYS A 46 -8.18 -12.84 -2.07
CA LYS A 46 -7.52 -11.57 -1.72
C LYS A 46 -6.02 -11.75 -1.47
N THR A 47 -5.62 -12.82 -0.81
CA THR A 47 -4.20 -13.16 -0.57
C THR A 47 -3.46 -13.43 -1.89
N ILE A 48 -4.05 -14.22 -2.79
CA ILE A 48 -3.46 -14.50 -4.10
C ILE A 48 -3.30 -13.22 -4.92
N LEU A 49 -4.31 -12.35 -4.93
CA LEU A 49 -4.23 -11.06 -5.62
C LEU A 49 -3.16 -10.15 -5.01
N ARG A 50 -3.04 -10.14 -3.67
CA ARG A 50 -2.03 -9.35 -2.96
C ARG A 50 -0.60 -9.82 -3.26
N ASN A 51 -0.38 -11.10 -3.56
CA ASN A 51 0.96 -11.61 -3.89
C ASN A 51 1.59 -10.88 -5.09
N PHE A 52 0.79 -10.38 -6.04
CA PHE A 52 1.31 -9.58 -7.15
C PHE A 52 1.95 -8.26 -6.71
N ASP A 53 1.49 -7.68 -5.61
CA ASP A 53 2.11 -6.48 -5.05
C ASP A 53 3.51 -6.77 -4.47
N TRP A 54 3.86 -8.04 -4.20
CA TRP A 54 5.17 -8.43 -3.64
C TRP A 54 6.19 -8.88 -4.69
N VAL A 55 5.84 -8.81 -5.98
CA VAL A 55 6.69 -9.29 -7.08
C VAL A 55 7.98 -8.48 -7.19
N SER A 56 7.92 -7.18 -6.92
CA SER A 56 9.10 -6.31 -6.99
C SER A 56 9.01 -5.17 -5.98
N GLU A 57 10.16 -4.55 -5.69
CA GLU A 57 10.24 -3.37 -4.82
C GLU A 57 9.38 -2.20 -5.33
N LYS A 58 9.38 -1.97 -6.65
CA LYS A 58 8.51 -0.96 -7.27
C LYS A 58 7.04 -1.27 -6.98
N GLU A 59 6.65 -2.53 -7.09
CA GLU A 59 5.24 -2.94 -7.05
C GLU A 59 4.67 -2.84 -5.63
N ILE A 60 5.48 -3.17 -4.61
CA ILE A 60 5.05 -3.09 -3.22
C ILE A 60 4.83 -1.63 -2.79
N PHE A 61 5.72 -0.73 -3.19
CA PHE A 61 5.57 0.69 -2.88
C PHE A 61 4.47 1.35 -3.72
N ALA A 62 4.34 0.99 -5.00
CA ALA A 62 3.24 1.45 -5.85
C ALA A 62 1.86 0.98 -5.33
N ALA A 63 1.77 -0.24 -4.77
CA ALA A 63 0.57 -0.71 -4.10
C ALA A 63 0.24 0.12 -2.85
N GLY A 64 1.27 0.62 -2.14
CA GLY A 64 1.10 1.57 -1.04
C GLY A 64 0.49 2.89 -1.51
N LEU A 65 0.90 3.41 -2.67
CA LEU A 65 0.38 4.65 -3.26
C LEU A 65 -1.12 4.57 -3.59
N LYS A 66 -1.64 3.37 -3.90
CA LYS A 66 -3.09 3.16 -4.09
C LYS A 66 -3.90 3.43 -2.82
N VAL A 67 -3.28 3.29 -1.65
CA VAL A 67 -3.92 3.48 -0.34
C VAL A 67 -3.64 4.88 0.23
N ASN A 68 -2.41 5.38 0.06
CA ASN A 68 -2.01 6.69 0.56
C ASN A 68 -1.20 7.47 -0.48
N GLN A 69 -1.89 8.34 -1.22
CA GLN A 69 -1.31 9.23 -2.22
C GLN A 69 -0.67 10.49 -1.61
N ARG A 70 -0.77 10.70 -0.30
CA ARG A 70 -0.21 11.89 0.39
C ARG A 70 1.03 11.56 1.21
N ASN A 71 1.81 10.57 0.77
CA ASN A 71 3.00 10.11 1.45
C ASN A 71 4.20 10.15 0.52
N ALA A 72 5.02 11.20 0.64
CA ALA A 72 6.22 11.39 -0.17
C ALA A 72 7.19 10.22 -0.08
N LYS A 73 7.29 9.55 1.07
CA LYS A 73 8.17 8.37 1.24
C LYS A 73 7.81 7.23 0.29
N LEU A 74 6.52 7.03 0.01
CA LEU A 74 6.09 5.98 -0.93
C LEU A 74 6.51 6.33 -2.37
N TYR A 75 6.34 7.58 -2.78
CA TYR A 75 6.84 8.06 -4.07
C TYR A 75 8.36 7.95 -4.18
N ASN A 76 9.10 8.38 -3.16
CA ASN A 76 10.56 8.25 -3.10
C ASN A 76 11.00 6.79 -3.24
N ASN A 77 10.35 5.87 -2.54
CA ASN A 77 10.71 4.46 -2.61
C ASN A 77 10.42 3.83 -3.98
N VAL A 78 9.34 4.23 -4.66
CA VAL A 78 9.11 3.83 -6.07
C VAL A 78 10.22 4.39 -6.96
N GLY A 79 10.61 5.66 -6.76
CA GLY A 79 11.72 6.29 -7.48
C GLY A 79 13.05 5.55 -7.29
N HIS A 80 13.39 5.18 -6.05
CA HIS A 80 14.60 4.41 -5.75
C HIS A 80 14.58 3.02 -6.39
N ALA A 81 13.43 2.33 -6.40
CA ALA A 81 13.29 1.03 -7.04
C ALA A 81 13.43 1.10 -8.58
N LEU A 82 13.11 2.24 -9.19
CA LEU A 82 13.33 2.51 -10.61
C LEU A 82 14.78 2.89 -10.89
N GLU A 83 15.37 3.70 -10.00
CA GLU A 83 16.75 4.12 -10.09
C GLU A 83 17.73 2.94 -9.98
N SER A 84 17.45 1.97 -9.10
CA SER A 84 18.24 0.74 -8.98
C SER A 84 18.23 -0.11 -10.26
N LYS A 85 17.24 0.11 -11.13
CA LYS A 85 17.12 -0.50 -12.47
C LYS A 85 17.69 0.40 -13.58
N GLY A 86 18.27 1.56 -13.24
CA GLY A 86 18.79 2.54 -14.20
C GLY A 86 17.71 3.35 -14.91
N GLN A 87 16.44 3.29 -14.48
CA GLN A 87 15.31 3.98 -15.09
C GLN A 87 15.17 5.41 -14.55
N PHE A 88 16.22 6.22 -14.70
CA PHE A 88 16.32 7.55 -14.08
C PHE A 88 15.21 8.53 -14.48
N SER A 89 14.74 8.50 -15.75
CA SER A 89 13.66 9.40 -16.19
C SER A 89 12.32 9.09 -15.52
N GLU A 90 11.98 7.80 -15.35
CA GLU A 90 10.76 7.41 -14.63
C GLU A 90 10.92 7.70 -13.13
N ALA A 91 12.10 7.44 -12.55
CA ALA A 91 12.41 7.76 -11.16
C ALA A 91 12.24 9.25 -10.85
N LEU A 92 12.73 10.14 -11.73
CA LEU A 92 12.59 11.58 -11.60
C LEU A 92 11.12 11.99 -11.49
N HIS A 93 10.23 11.40 -12.29
CA HIS A 93 8.80 11.68 -12.19
C HIS A 93 8.25 11.38 -10.80
N TYR A 94 8.60 10.23 -10.22
CA TYR A 94 8.18 9.86 -8.86
C TYR A 94 8.80 10.77 -7.79
N PHE A 95 10.08 11.16 -7.92
CA PHE A 95 10.69 12.09 -6.97
C PHE A 95 10.07 13.50 -7.03
N LEU A 96 9.71 13.98 -8.22
CA LEU A 96 8.97 15.24 -8.37
C LEU A 96 7.57 15.15 -7.75
N GLN A 97 6.88 14.01 -7.87
CA GLN A 97 5.62 13.78 -7.16
C GLN A 97 5.81 13.72 -5.64
N ALA A 98 6.92 13.15 -5.15
CA ALA A 98 7.23 13.17 -3.72
C ALA A 98 7.39 14.62 -3.21
N ALA A 99 8.17 15.43 -3.94
CA ALA A 99 8.38 16.84 -3.64
C ALA A 99 7.10 17.69 -3.75
N SER A 100 6.17 17.34 -4.64
CA SER A 100 4.89 18.06 -4.76
C SER A 100 3.91 17.71 -3.64
N VAL A 101 3.88 16.43 -3.23
CA VAL A 101 3.01 15.93 -2.17
C VAL A 101 3.46 16.43 -0.80
N GLN A 102 4.77 16.52 -0.58
CA GLN A 102 5.36 17.02 0.65
C GLN A 102 6.51 18.00 0.34
N PRO A 103 6.21 19.29 0.13
CA PRO A 103 7.20 20.29 -0.27
C PRO A 103 8.32 20.55 0.74
N ASP A 104 8.12 20.19 2.00
CA ASP A 104 9.10 20.29 3.10
C ASP A 104 9.98 19.03 3.24
N ASP A 105 9.74 17.98 2.45
CA ASP A 105 10.58 16.79 2.45
C ASP A 105 11.91 17.05 1.74
N ILE A 106 12.94 17.40 2.53
CA ILE A 106 14.32 17.57 2.07
C ILE A 106 14.81 16.34 1.29
N GLY A 107 14.39 15.13 1.69
CA GLY A 107 14.78 13.90 1.04
C GLY A 107 14.27 13.80 -0.41
N ALA A 108 13.05 14.26 -0.67
CA ALA A 108 12.48 14.29 -2.02
C ALA A 108 13.27 15.24 -2.93
N HIS A 109 13.58 16.45 -2.46
CA HIS A 109 14.35 17.44 -3.23
C HIS A 109 15.77 16.97 -3.53
N MET A 110 16.45 16.37 -2.54
CA MET A 110 17.77 15.75 -2.74
C MET A 110 17.72 14.65 -3.81
N ASN A 111 16.66 13.83 -3.81
CA ASN A 111 16.47 12.78 -4.81
C ASN A 111 16.23 13.35 -6.22
N VAL A 112 15.45 14.43 -6.35
CA VAL A 112 15.25 15.12 -7.64
C VAL A 112 16.59 15.62 -8.18
N GLY A 113 17.34 16.40 -7.40
CA GLY A 113 18.63 16.96 -7.82
C GLY A 113 19.66 15.89 -8.19
N ARG A 114 19.75 14.82 -7.38
CA ARG A 114 20.61 13.66 -7.69
C ARG A 114 20.21 12.98 -9.00
N THR A 115 18.91 12.86 -9.27
CA THR A 115 18.41 12.22 -10.48
C THR A 115 18.65 13.07 -11.73
N TYR A 116 18.48 14.40 -11.64
CA TYR A 116 18.87 15.31 -12.72
C TYR A 116 20.36 15.20 -13.07
N ASN A 117 21.23 15.10 -12.06
CA ASN A 117 22.66 14.87 -12.28
C ASN A 117 22.94 13.56 -13.03
N ASN A 118 22.25 12.47 -12.66
CA ASN A 118 22.35 11.18 -13.37
C ASN A 118 21.88 11.29 -14.83
N LEU A 119 20.88 12.12 -15.11
CA LEU A 119 20.36 12.41 -16.44
C LEU A 119 21.18 13.44 -17.22
N LYS A 120 22.17 14.09 -16.58
CA LYS A 120 22.94 15.22 -17.12
C LYS A 120 22.09 16.43 -17.51
N MET A 121 20.96 16.61 -16.84
CA MET A 121 20.02 17.71 -17.00
C MET A 121 20.35 18.81 -16.00
N TYR A 122 21.49 19.48 -16.19
CA TYR A 122 22.04 20.41 -15.21
C TYR A 122 21.25 21.73 -15.17
N ASP A 123 20.82 22.23 -16.32
CA ASP A 123 20.05 23.47 -16.43
C ASP A 123 18.69 23.33 -15.74
N GLU A 124 18.02 22.19 -15.90
CA GLU A 124 16.75 21.90 -15.22
C GLU A 124 16.92 21.70 -13.72
N ALA A 125 18.07 21.19 -13.26
CA ALA A 125 18.38 21.07 -11.85
C ALA A 125 18.52 22.45 -11.19
N GLU A 126 19.24 23.37 -11.83
CA GLU A 126 19.44 24.75 -11.36
C GLU A 126 18.14 25.58 -11.42
N LEU A 127 17.28 25.35 -12.41
CA LEU A 127 15.96 26.00 -12.45
C LEU A 127 15.01 25.50 -11.36
N ALA A 128 15.17 24.25 -10.90
CA ALA A 128 14.32 23.65 -9.90
C ALA A 128 14.71 24.00 -8.45
N PHE A 129 15.96 24.39 -8.19
CA PHE A 129 16.54 24.60 -6.85
C PHE A 129 17.56 25.73 -6.80
#